data_AF-A0A6M4BI32-F1
#
_entry.id   AF-A0A6M4BI32-F1
#
_cell.length_a   1.000
_cell.length_b   1.000
_cell.length_c   1.000
_cell.angle_alpha   90.00
_cell.angle_beta   90.00
_cell.angle_gamma   90.00
#
_symmetry.space_group_name_H-M   'P 1'
#
loop_
_entity.id
_entity.type
_entity.pdbx_description
1 polymer ?
#
loop_
_entity_poly.entity_id
_entity_poly.type
_entity_poly.pdbx_seq_one_letter_code
_entity_poly.pdbx_strand_id
1 'polypeptide(L)'
;VSSINPDHPAAKNRMIYVNQRLHALPSSFKGVFLKNQPFSKPLIYALFNDMKQPHKELQDDSIYNFAERRFGKEIADYAISPMICGICAGDAKEISVKFLMKT
;
A
#
# COMPACT_ATOMS: atom_id res chain seq x y z
N VAL A 1 25.93 -2.58 -16.96
CA VAL A 1 24.75 -3.13 -16.24
C VAL A 1 23.64 -3.33 -17.25
N SER A 2 23.18 -4.56 -17.44
CA SER A 2 22.06 -4.88 -18.33
C SER A 2 20.76 -4.35 -17.73
N SER A 3 19.89 -3.75 -18.56
CA SER A 3 18.60 -3.21 -18.12
C SER A 3 17.69 -4.32 -17.58
N ILE A 4 17.01 -4.05 -16.47
CA ILE A 4 16.05 -4.99 -15.87
C ILE A 4 14.72 -4.86 -16.61
N ASN A 5 14.33 -5.92 -17.33
CA ASN A 5 13.03 -5.98 -18.00
C ASN A 5 11.89 -6.20 -16.97
N PRO A 6 10.65 -5.81 -17.27
CA PRO A 6 9.50 -6.05 -16.38
C PRO A 6 9.29 -7.52 -16.02
N ASP A 7 9.70 -8.44 -16.90
CA ASP A 7 9.60 -9.87 -16.67
C ASP A 7 10.67 -10.45 -15.73
N HIS A 8 11.71 -9.67 -15.43
CA HIS A 8 12.80 -10.08 -14.57
C HIS A 8 12.30 -10.35 -13.13
N PRO A 9 12.78 -11.41 -12.45
CA PRO A 9 12.35 -11.73 -11.08
C PRO A 9 12.46 -10.56 -10.09
N ALA A 10 13.52 -9.74 -10.23
CA ALA A 10 13.72 -8.54 -9.40
C ALA A 10 12.64 -7.45 -9.61
N ALA A 11 11.99 -7.39 -10.77
CA ALA A 11 10.91 -6.44 -11.04
C ALA A 11 9.55 -6.94 -10.49
N LYS A 12 9.39 -8.27 -10.35
CA LYS A 12 8.14 -8.90 -9.91
C LYS A 12 8.04 -9.07 -8.39
N ASN A 13 9.16 -9.32 -7.72
CA ASN A 13 9.17 -9.69 -6.31
C ASN A 13 9.33 -8.47 -5.41
N ARG A 14 8.20 -7.88 -4.99
CA ARG A 14 8.17 -6.86 -3.92
C ARG A 14 7.89 -7.54 -2.59
N MET A 15 8.70 -7.26 -1.58
CA MET A 15 8.59 -7.89 -0.27
C MET A 15 8.55 -6.83 0.83
N ILE A 16 7.84 -7.16 1.92
CA ILE A 16 7.82 -6.38 3.16
C ILE A 16 8.28 -7.27 4.32
N TYR A 17 9.00 -6.68 5.27
CA TYR A 17 9.45 -7.38 6.47
C TYR A 17 8.53 -7.05 7.63
N VAL A 18 7.81 -8.06 8.13
CA VAL A 18 6.82 -7.91 9.22
C VAL A 18 6.92 -9.14 10.12
N ASN A 19 6.81 -8.96 11.44
CA ASN A 19 6.84 -10.06 12.41
C ASN A 19 8.02 -11.03 12.22
N GLN A 20 9.20 -10.47 11.99
CA GLN A 20 10.45 -11.21 11.76
C GLN A 20 10.46 -12.10 10.50
N ARG A 21 9.54 -11.90 9.56
CA ARG A 21 9.45 -12.67 8.31
C ARG A 21 9.30 -11.76 7.10
N LEU A 22 9.84 -12.22 5.97
CA LEU A 22 9.62 -11.58 4.68
C LEU A 22 8.32 -12.09 4.06
N HIS A 23 7.47 -11.15 3.67
CA HIS A 23 6.20 -11.42 3.01
C HIS A 23 6.21 -10.81 1.61
N ALA A 24 5.92 -11.61 0.59
CA ALA A 24 5.77 -11.11 -0.77
C ALA A 24 4.44 -10.38 -0.92
N LEU A 25 4.47 -9.17 -1.46
CA LEU A 25 3.28 -8.46 -1.88
C LEU A 25 2.74 -9.10 -3.17
N PRO A 26 1.40 -9.18 -3.33
CA PRO A 26 0.82 -9.78 -4.52
C PRO A 26 1.15 -8.93 -5.75
N SER A 27 1.88 -9.53 -6.70
CA SER A 27 2.21 -8.94 -8.00
C SER A 27 1.12 -9.16 -9.05
N SER A 28 0.09 -9.94 -8.72
CA SER A 28 -0.93 -10.43 -9.65
C SER A 28 -2.32 -10.27 -9.06
N PHE A 29 -3.32 -9.97 -9.90
CA PHE A 29 -4.72 -9.82 -9.48
C PHE A 29 -5.26 -11.01 -8.69
N LYS A 30 -4.88 -12.25 -9.05
CA LYS A 30 -5.28 -13.46 -8.29
C LYS A 30 -4.87 -13.38 -6.82
N GLY A 31 -3.71 -12.79 -6.52
CA GLY A 31 -3.21 -12.64 -5.16
C GLY A 31 -4.03 -11.64 -4.32
N VAL A 32 -4.75 -10.70 -4.96
CA VAL A 32 -5.59 -9.72 -4.27
C VAL A 32 -6.83 -10.37 -3.65
N PHE A 33 -7.34 -11.45 -4.25
CA PHE A 33 -8.50 -12.20 -3.76
C PHE A 33 -8.15 -13.23 -2.68
N LEU A 34 -6.86 -13.57 -2.54
CA LEU A 34 -6.38 -14.50 -1.53
C LEU A 34 -5.98 -13.76 -0.25
N LYS A 35 -6.12 -14.45 0.88
CA LYS A 35 -5.57 -13.97 2.16
C LYS A 35 -4.07 -14.20 2.14
N ASN A 36 -3.29 -13.12 2.10
CA ASN A 36 -1.83 -13.17 2.16
C ASN A 36 -1.37 -12.62 3.50
N GLN A 37 -0.53 -13.34 4.22
CA GLN A 37 0.16 -12.76 5.38
C GLN A 37 1.05 -11.60 4.92
N PRO A 38 1.14 -10.48 5.66
CA PRO A 38 0.64 -10.26 7.01
C PRO A 38 -0.81 -9.74 7.10
N PHE A 39 -1.52 -9.60 5.97
CA PHE A 39 -2.89 -9.10 5.96
C PHE A 39 -3.86 -10.15 6.54
N SER A 40 -4.73 -9.71 7.44
CA SER A 40 -5.71 -10.60 8.08
C SER A 40 -6.86 -10.96 7.16
N LYS A 41 -7.15 -10.09 6.17
CA LYS A 41 -8.23 -10.23 5.20
C LYS A 41 -7.69 -10.17 3.76
N PRO A 42 -8.42 -10.74 2.78
CA PRO A 42 -8.12 -10.52 1.36
C PRO A 42 -8.07 -9.03 1.02
N LEU A 43 -7.10 -8.63 0.21
CA LEU A 43 -6.89 -7.22 -0.16
C LEU A 43 -8.10 -6.62 -0.91
N ILE A 44 -8.92 -7.46 -1.55
CA ILE A 44 -10.15 -7.00 -2.21
C ILE A 44 -11.11 -6.29 -1.25
N TYR A 45 -11.09 -6.61 0.05
CA TYR A 45 -11.88 -5.89 1.06
C TYR A 45 -11.49 -4.42 1.19
N ALA A 46 -10.22 -4.08 0.97
CA ALA A 46 -9.77 -2.70 0.97
C ALA A 46 -10.43 -1.91 -0.18
N LEU A 47 -10.58 -2.53 -1.36
CA LEU A 47 -11.26 -1.92 -2.50
C LEU A 47 -12.76 -1.73 -2.23
N PHE A 48 -13.41 -2.72 -1.64
CA PHE A 48 -14.82 -2.59 -1.24
C PHE A 48 -15.02 -1.53 -0.16
N ASN A 49 -14.06 -1.38 0.76
CA ASN A 49 -14.11 -0.34 1.77
C ASN A 49 -13.97 1.05 1.12
N ASP A 50 -13.06 1.21 0.17
CA ASP A 50 -12.86 2.44 -0.57
C ASP A 50 -14.13 2.90 -1.29
N MET A 51 -14.84 1.98 -1.95
CA MET A 51 -16.12 2.27 -2.63
C MET A 51 -17.23 2.73 -1.68
N LYS A 52 -17.19 2.31 -0.41
CA LYS A 52 -18.19 2.70 0.61
C LYS A 52 -17.87 4.04 1.25
N GLN A 53 -16.62 4.50 1.19
CA GLN A 53 -16.21 5.74 1.83
C GLN A 53 -16.61 6.94 0.97
N PRO A 54 -17.40 7.88 1.50
CA PRO A 54 -17.75 9.08 0.77
C PRO A 54 -16.50 9.92 0.49
N HIS A 55 -16.49 10.61 -0.65
CA HIS A 55 -15.47 11.61 -0.91
C HIS A 55 -15.59 12.72 0.13
N LYS A 56 -14.46 13.06 0.76
CA LYS A 56 -14.39 14.13 1.75
C LYS A 56 -13.23 15.02 1.37
N GLU A 57 -13.55 16.24 0.99
CA GLU A 57 -12.55 17.28 0.79
C GLU A 57 -11.98 17.67 2.16
N LEU A 58 -10.70 17.38 2.35
CA LEU A 58 -9.92 17.83 3.49
C LEU A 58 -8.90 18.84 2.98
N GLN A 59 -8.73 19.94 3.73
CA GLN A 59 -7.74 20.98 3.42
C GLN A 59 -6.33 20.41 3.38
N ASP A 60 -6.01 19.51 4.31
CA ASP A 60 -4.80 18.69 4.28
C ASP A 60 -5.06 17.40 5.08
N ASP A 61 -4.53 16.28 4.59
CA ASP A 61 -4.63 14.97 5.25
C ASP A 61 -3.33 14.21 4.97
N SER A 62 -2.85 13.42 5.93
CA SER A 62 -1.66 12.62 5.71
C SER A 62 -1.98 11.42 4.82
N ILE A 63 -0.97 10.92 4.09
CA ILE A 63 -1.11 9.72 3.28
C ILE A 63 -1.59 8.53 4.14
N TYR A 64 -1.08 8.42 5.36
CA TYR A 64 -1.50 7.38 6.30
C TYR A 64 -2.98 7.46 6.66
N ASN A 65 -3.45 8.64 7.10
CA ASN A 65 -4.85 8.83 7.51
C ASN A 65 -5.81 8.62 6.34
N PHE A 66 -5.43 9.10 5.16
CA PHE A 66 -6.18 8.87 3.93
C PHE A 66 -6.29 7.37 3.64
N ALA A 67 -5.18 6.64 3.68
CA ALA A 67 -5.13 5.21 3.42
C ALA A 67 -5.88 4.38 4.47
N GLU A 68 -5.73 4.71 5.76
CA GLU A 68 -6.41 4.01 6.85
C GLU A 68 -7.93 4.15 6.71
N ARG A 69 -8.41 5.35 6.42
CA ARG A 69 -9.85 5.62 6.23
C ARG A 69 -10.42 4.87 5.03
N ARG A 70 -9.73 4.89 3.89
CA ARG A 70 -10.22 4.31 2.63
C ARG A 70 -10.00 2.81 2.53
N PHE A 71 -8.82 2.33 2.88
CA PHE A 71 -8.40 0.94 2.66
C PHE A 71 -8.30 0.12 3.95
N GLY A 72 -8.32 0.78 5.10
CA GLY A 72 -8.17 0.16 6.42
C GLY A 72 -6.74 0.20 6.94
N LYS A 73 -6.63 0.05 8.26
CA LYS A 73 -5.37 0.16 9.00
C LYS A 73 -4.26 -0.77 8.50
N GLU A 74 -4.57 -2.04 8.18
CA GLU A 74 -3.57 -2.99 7.72
C GLU A 74 -2.90 -2.57 6.41
N ILE A 75 -3.65 -1.91 5.51
CA ILE A 75 -3.11 -1.40 4.24
C ILE A 75 -2.22 -0.17 4.51
N ALA A 76 -2.67 0.71 5.39
CA ALA A 76 -1.89 1.87 5.81
C ALA A 76 -0.54 1.46 6.43
N ASP A 77 -0.56 0.48 7.33
CA ASP A 77 0.61 0.00 8.06
C ASP A 77 1.56 -0.84 7.19
N TYR A 78 1.05 -1.81 6.43
CA TYR A 78 1.89 -2.82 5.76
C TYR A 78 2.18 -2.55 4.29
N ALA A 79 1.39 -1.70 3.62
CA ALA A 79 1.61 -1.39 2.21
C ALA A 79 2.03 0.07 2.02
N ILE A 80 1.23 1.00 2.54
CA ILE A 80 1.43 2.43 2.26
C ILE A 80 2.62 2.99 3.03
N SER A 81 2.73 2.75 4.34
CA SER A 81 3.87 3.24 5.11
C SER A 81 5.23 2.78 4.57
N PRO A 82 5.46 1.48 4.26
CA PRO A 82 6.70 1.03 3.62
C PRO A 82 6.92 1.60 2.22
N MET A 83 5.85 1.82 1.45
CA MET A 83 5.93 2.45 0.13
C MET A 83 6.43 3.89 0.23
N ILE A 84 5.88 4.69 1.16
CA ILE A 84 6.30 6.07 1.37
C ILE A 84 7.74 6.14 1.89
N CYS A 85 8.10 5.25 2.81
CA CYS A 85 9.49 5.11 3.23
C CYS A 85 10.41 4.78 2.03
N GLY A 86 10.01 3.89 1.13
CA GLY A 86 10.80 3.53 -0.05
C GLY A 86 10.92 4.61 -1.11
N ILE A 87 9.90 5.47 -1.29
CA ILE A 87 9.88 6.53 -2.32
C ILE A 87 10.48 7.82 -1.79
N CYS A 88 10.07 8.25 -0.59
CA CYS A 88 10.37 9.56 -0.03
C CYS A 88 11.38 9.50 1.12
N ALA A 89 11.74 8.31 1.62
CA ALA A 89 12.51 8.14 2.85
C ALA A 89 11.91 8.91 4.06
N GLY A 90 10.57 9.05 4.09
CA GLY A 90 9.83 9.80 5.11
C GLY A 90 8.69 9.01 5.74
N ASP A 91 8.04 9.62 6.74
CA ASP A 91 6.89 9.03 7.44
C ASP A 91 5.58 9.34 6.70
N ALA A 92 4.81 8.28 6.39
CA ALA A 92 3.49 8.39 5.77
C ALA A 92 2.48 9.19 6.62
N LYS A 93 2.72 9.33 7.94
CA LYS A 93 1.88 10.11 8.85
C LYS A 93 2.12 11.61 8.76
N GLU A 94 3.28 12.03 8.26
CA GLU A 94 3.65 13.44 8.14
C GLU A 94 3.50 13.95 6.71
N ILE A 95 3.65 13.08 5.71
CA ILE A 95 3.56 13.47 4.31
C ILE A 95 2.08 13.65 3.92
N SER A 96 1.76 14.84 3.40
CA SER A 96 0.44 15.19 2.87
C SER A 96 0.06 14.32 1.67
N VAL A 97 -1.20 13.90 1.61
CA VAL A 97 -1.77 13.16 0.47
C VAL A 97 -1.67 13.94 -0.84
N LYS A 98 -1.71 15.28 -0.76
CA LYS A 98 -1.60 16.18 -1.91
C LYS A 98 -0.26 16.09 -2.64
N PHE A 99 0.76 15.57 -1.97
CA PHE A 99 2.08 15.33 -2.56
C PHE A 99 2.05 14.24 -3.64
N LEU A 100 1.29 13.15 -3.43
CA LEU A 100 1.22 12.03 -4.37
C LEU A 100 -0.01 12.05 -5.26
N MET A 101 -1.13 12.59 -4.77
CA MET A 101 -2.41 12.54 -5.45
C MET A 101 -3.03 13.92 -5.48
N LYS A 102 -3.49 14.34 -6.66
CA LYS A 102 -4.35 15.51 -6.79
C LYS A 102 -5.77 15.11 -6.38
N THR A 103 -6.02 15.15 -5.07
CA THR A 103 -7.37 15.10 -4.46
C THR A 103 -8.02 16.46 -4.58
#